data_AF-A0A352S165-F1
#
_entry.id   AF-A0A352S165-F1
#
_cell.length_a   1.000
_cell.length_b   1.000
_cell.length_c   1.000
_cell.angle_alpha   90.00
_cell.angle_beta   90.00
_cell.angle_gamma   90.00
#
_symmetry.space_group_name_H-M   'P 1'
#
loop_
_entity.id
_entity.type
_entity.pdbx_description
1 polymer ?
#
loop_
_entity_poly.entity_id
_entity_poly.type
_entity_poly.pdbx_seq_one_letter_code
_entity_poly.pdbx_strand_id
1 'polypeptide(L)'
;MPVNQIFSDSAFAIGDLQGCTPSLRELLAQIPADASLRFVGDLVNRGPASLETLRAVKGLAPRAQTVLGNHDIHLLAVAAGVRKKGKSDTLDDILSAPN
;
A
#
# COMPACT_ATOMS: atom_id res chain seq x y z
N MET A 1 -0.26 24.60 -17.55
CA MET A 1 -0.34 23.34 -16.77
C MET A 1 -0.81 23.74 -15.37
N PRO A 2 -2.04 23.46 -14.95
CA PRO A 2 -2.48 23.91 -13.63
C PRO A 2 -1.78 23.07 -12.56
N VAL A 3 -1.18 23.78 -11.61
CA VAL A 3 -0.55 23.24 -10.42
C VAL A 3 -1.64 22.59 -9.56
N ASN A 4 -1.56 21.28 -9.46
CA ASN A 4 -1.85 20.48 -8.27
C ASN A 4 -2.97 21.03 -7.35
N GLN A 5 -4.19 20.53 -7.54
CA GLN A 5 -5.30 20.70 -6.61
C GLN A 5 -5.01 19.86 -5.35
N ILE A 6 -4.08 20.37 -4.53
CA ILE A 6 -3.62 19.73 -3.30
C ILE A 6 -4.66 20.04 -2.21
N PHE A 7 -5.48 19.03 -1.90
CA PHE A 7 -6.32 18.87 -0.70
C PHE A 7 -7.45 19.90 -0.51
N SER A 8 -8.60 19.64 -1.12
CA SER A 8 -9.85 20.38 -0.84
C SER A 8 -10.75 19.70 0.20
N ASP A 9 -10.41 18.50 0.70
CA ASP A 9 -11.18 17.79 1.71
C ASP A 9 -10.23 17.17 2.76
N SER A 10 -10.63 17.15 4.03
CA SER A 10 -9.87 16.54 5.12
C SER A 10 -9.53 15.07 4.81
N ALA A 11 -8.26 14.80 4.50
CA ALA A 11 -7.79 13.46 4.15
C ALA A 11 -7.30 12.70 5.39
N PHE A 12 -7.58 11.41 5.44
CA PHE A 12 -7.03 10.52 6.46
C PHE A 12 -5.65 10.04 6.03
N ALA A 13 -4.64 10.40 6.80
CA ALA A 13 -3.32 9.81 6.68
C ALA A 13 -3.31 8.44 7.39
N ILE A 14 -2.96 7.39 6.65
CA ILE A 14 -2.88 6.01 7.15
C ILE A 14 -1.41 5.61 7.17
N GLY A 15 -0.97 5.11 8.33
CA GLY A 15 0.37 4.59 8.56
C GLY A 15 0.68 3.29 7.81
N ASP A 16 1.82 2.70 8.16
CA ASP A 16 2.31 1.45 7.62
C ASP A 16 1.27 0.33 7.73
N LEU A 17 1.10 -0.45 6.66
CA LEU A 17 0.21 -1.62 6.67
C LEU A 17 0.97 -2.92 6.81
N GLN A 18 2.17 -3.00 6.22
CA GLN A 18 3.09 -4.14 6.31
C GLN A 18 2.38 -5.48 6.07
N GLY A 19 1.54 -5.56 5.03
CA GLY A 19 0.81 -6.78 4.69
C GLY A 19 -0.29 -7.19 5.68
N CYS A 20 -0.81 -6.27 6.52
CA CYS A 20 -1.91 -6.52 7.45
C CYS A 20 -3.27 -6.05 6.88
N THR A 21 -3.82 -6.80 5.91
CA THR A 21 -5.13 -6.50 5.32
C THR A 21 -6.29 -6.48 6.34
N PRO A 22 -6.36 -7.37 7.37
CA PRO A 22 -7.43 -7.33 8.36
C PRO A 22 -7.54 -5.99 9.09
N SER A 23 -6.42 -5.47 9.60
CA SER A 23 -6.38 -4.16 10.27
C SER A 23 -6.77 -3.02 9.34
N LEU A 24 -6.37 -3.07 8.06
CA LEU A 24 -6.83 -2.11 7.06
C LEU A 24 -8.35 -2.13 6.92
N ARG A 25 -8.98 -3.32 6.84
CA ARG A 25 -10.44 -3.43 6.70
C ARG A 25 -11.18 -2.90 7.92
N GLU A 26 -10.71 -3.21 9.12
CA GLU A 26 -11.27 -2.70 10.37
C GLU A 26 -11.16 -1.17 10.48
N LEU A 27 -10.03 -0.61 10.03
CA LEU A 27 -9.84 0.84 9.97
C LEU A 27 -10.78 1.48 8.95
N LEU A 28 -10.88 0.92 7.74
CA LEU A 28 -11.76 1.44 6.69
C LEU A 28 -13.23 1.43 7.08
N ALA A 29 -13.67 0.48 7.91
CA ALA A 29 -15.03 0.44 8.44
C ALA A 29 -15.36 1.62 9.37
N GLN A 30 -14.34 2.28 9.93
CA GLN A 30 -14.48 3.44 10.83
C GLN A 30 -14.30 4.78 10.10
N ILE A 31 -13.82 4.76 8.85
CA ILE A 31 -13.59 5.96 8.05
C ILE A 31 -14.78 6.16 7.10
N PRO A 32 -15.31 7.40 6.95
CA PRO A 32 -16.37 7.68 5.98
C PRO A 32 -16.02 7.17 4.58
N ALA A 33 -17.00 6.60 3.87
CA ALA A 33 -16.78 5.89 2.59
C ALA A 33 -16.32 6.82 1.45
N ASP A 34 -16.58 8.11 1.55
CA ASP A 34 -16.24 9.18 0.61
C ASP A 34 -14.94 9.92 0.97
N ALA A 35 -14.39 9.70 2.17
CA ALA A 35 -13.18 10.38 2.62
C ALA A 35 -11.97 10.10 1.71
N SER A 36 -11.12 11.12 1.55
CA SER A 36 -9.83 10.96 0.89
C SER A 36 -8.85 10.19 1.78
N LEU A 37 -8.16 9.19 1.23
CA LEU A 37 -7.17 8.39 1.94
C LEU A 37 -5.76 8.68 1.41
N ARG A 38 -4.80 8.83 2.32
CA ARG A 38 -3.37 9.02 2.01
C ARG A 38 -2.55 8.01 2.79
N PHE A 39 -2.02 7.01 2.10
CA PHE A 39 -1.10 6.04 2.70
C PHE A 39 0.32 6.60 2.68
N VAL A 40 1.02 6.47 3.81
CA VAL A 40 2.39 7.00 3.98
C VAL A 40 3.48 6.02 3.53
N GLY A 41 3.11 4.90 2.90
CA GLY A 41 4.01 3.87 2.41
C GLY A 41 4.03 2.62 3.29
N ASP A 42 4.98 1.74 3.01
CA ASP A 42 5.18 0.45 3.70
C ASP A 42 3.88 -0.38 3.72
N LEU A 43 3.30 -0.54 2.54
CA LEU A 43 2.07 -1.32 2.34
C LEU A 43 2.36 -2.83 2.46
N VAL A 44 3.56 -3.23 2.08
CA VAL A 44 3.98 -4.64 1.96
C VAL A 44 5.06 -5.01 2.95
N ASN A 45 5.37 -6.32 2.96
CA ASN A 45 6.46 -6.94 3.69
C ASN A 45 6.18 -7.04 5.20
N ARG A 46 6.90 -7.93 5.90
CA ARG A 46 6.72 -8.36 7.30
C ARG A 46 5.44 -9.17 7.58
N GLY A 47 4.27 -8.66 7.22
CA GLY A 47 3.01 -9.36 7.42
C GLY A 47 2.73 -10.40 6.31
N PRO A 48 1.87 -11.39 6.57
CA PRO A 48 1.68 -12.53 5.68
C PRO A 48 0.84 -12.21 4.43
N ALA A 49 0.08 -11.11 4.41
CA ALA A 49 -0.91 -10.85 3.37
C ALA A 49 -0.55 -9.65 2.46
N SER A 50 0.74 -9.48 2.13
CA SER A 50 1.24 -8.36 1.30
C SER A 50 0.52 -8.22 -0.05
N LEU A 51 0.28 -9.33 -0.77
CA LEU A 51 -0.45 -9.29 -2.06
C LEU A 51 -1.88 -8.81 -1.89
N GLU A 52 -2.57 -9.31 -0.86
CA GLU A 52 -3.95 -8.93 -0.58
C GLU A 52 -4.04 -7.45 -0.17
N THR A 53 -3.08 -6.98 0.63
CA THR A 53 -3.00 -5.56 1.04
C THR A 53 -2.81 -4.65 -0.18
N LEU A 54 -1.92 -4.99 -1.12
CA LEU A 54 -1.77 -4.22 -2.38
C LEU A 54 -3.07 -4.19 -3.19
N ARG A 55 -3.74 -5.34 -3.35
CA ARG A 55 -5.03 -5.42 -4.08
C ARG A 55 -6.11 -4.60 -3.41
N ALA A 56 -6.19 -4.63 -2.07
CA ALA A 56 -7.13 -3.84 -1.29
C ALA A 56 -6.88 -2.33 -1.50
N VAL A 57 -5.63 -1.87 -1.33
CA VAL A 57 -5.28 -0.46 -1.53
C VAL A 57 -5.54 -0.01 -2.97
N LYS A 58 -5.17 -0.83 -3.96
CA LYS A 58 -5.47 -0.56 -5.38
C LYS A 58 -6.97 -0.45 -5.64
N GLY A 59 -7.78 -1.28 -5.00
CA GLY A 59 -9.24 -1.27 -5.11
C GLY A 59 -9.92 -0.02 -4.52
N LEU A 60 -9.20 0.78 -3.72
CA LEU A 60 -9.71 2.04 -3.16
C LEU A 60 -9.53 3.24 -4.10
N ALA A 61 -8.94 3.06 -5.29
CA ALA A 61 -8.89 4.13 -6.28
C ALA A 61 -10.31 4.55 -6.70
N PRO A 62 -10.60 5.85 -6.90
CA PRO A 62 -9.65 6.97 -6.91
C PRO A 62 -9.45 7.65 -5.56
N ARG A 63 -10.15 7.25 -4.49
CA ARG A 63 -10.10 7.97 -3.20
C ARG A 63 -8.81 7.74 -2.40
N ALA A 64 -8.05 6.70 -2.75
CA ALA A 64 -6.76 6.39 -2.15
C ALA A 64 -5.57 6.83 -3.01
N GLN A 65 -4.60 7.47 -2.38
CA GLN A 65 -3.26 7.73 -2.94
C GLN A 65 -2.20 7.26 -1.94
N THR A 66 -1.05 6.83 -2.43
CA THR A 66 0.07 6.37 -1.59
C THR A 66 1.38 7.01 -2.05
N VAL A 67 2.25 7.30 -1.10
CA VAL A 67 3.69 7.44 -1.38
C VAL A 67 4.36 6.07 -1.27
N LEU A 68 5.59 5.93 -1.76
CA LEU A 68 6.36 4.69 -1.64
C LEU A 68 7.14 4.70 -0.33
N GLY A 69 6.97 3.65 0.48
CA GLY A 69 7.82 3.38 1.64
C GLY A 69 9.07 2.57 1.29
N ASN A 70 9.91 2.34 2.28
CA ASN A 70 11.17 1.61 2.11
C ASN A 70 10.93 0.14 1.72
N HIS A 71 9.91 -0.50 2.30
CA HIS A 71 9.55 -1.88 1.99
C HIS A 71 8.93 -2.01 0.60
N ASP A 72 8.20 -0.99 0.14
CA ASP A 72 7.65 -0.93 -1.22
C ASP A 72 8.78 -0.76 -2.25
N ILE A 73 9.74 0.14 -1.99
CA ILE A 73 10.92 0.33 -2.84
C ILE A 73 11.78 -0.95 -2.86
N HIS A 74 11.92 -1.63 -1.72
CA HIS A 74 12.61 -2.92 -1.65
C HIS A 74 11.94 -3.99 -2.51
N LEU A 75 10.60 -4.10 -2.46
CA LEU A 75 9.84 -4.98 -3.35
C LEU A 75 10.12 -4.66 -4.82
N LEU A 76 10.08 -3.38 -5.21
CA LEU A 76 10.37 -2.97 -6.59
C LEU A 76 11.80 -3.34 -7.01
N ALA A 77 12.79 -3.15 -6.12
CA ALA A 77 14.18 -3.51 -6.38
C ALA A 77 14.36 -5.03 -6.53
N VAL A 78 13.64 -5.84 -5.75
CA VAL A 78 13.63 -7.31 -5.87
C VAL A 78 12.97 -7.73 -7.18
N ALA A 79 11.80 -7.16 -7.51
CA ALA A 79 11.09 -7.45 -8.75
C ALA A 79 11.92 -7.10 -10.00
N ALA A 80 12.71 -6.03 -9.94
CA ALA A 80 13.61 -5.61 -11.01
C ALA A 80 14.93 -6.42 -11.06
N GLY A 81 15.15 -7.37 -10.13
CA GLY A 81 16.39 -8.15 -10.04
C GLY A 81 17.61 -7.37 -9.54
N VAL A 82 17.44 -6.13 -9.06
CA VAL A 82 18.51 -5.27 -8.54
C VAL A 82 18.92 -5.69 -7.13
N ARG A 83 17.98 -6.21 -6.33
CA ARG A 83 18.23 -6.75 -4.99
C ARG A 83 17.76 -8.19 -4.87
N LYS A 84 18.39 -8.92 -3.96
CA LYS A 84 17.93 -10.26 -3.57
C LYS A 84 16.86 -10.15 -2.49
N LYS A 85 15.86 -11.02 -2.56
CA LYS A 85 14.87 -11.21 -1.51
C LYS A 85 15.55 -11.74 -0.23
N GLY A 86 15.20 -11.15 0.91
CA GLY A 86 15.61 -11.61 2.24
C GLY A 86 14.84 -12.87 2.68
N LYS A 87 15.33 -13.53 3.73
CA LYS A 87 14.68 -14.76 4.27
C LYS A 87 13.34 -14.47 4.97
N SER A 88 13.18 -13.28 5.54
CA SER A 88 11.98 -12.83 6.25
C SER A 88 11.00 -12.06 5.37
N ASP A 89 11.29 -11.93 4.08
CA ASP A 89 10.44 -11.17 3.16
C ASP A 89 9.19 -11.98 2.80
N THR A 90 8.02 -11.34 2.86
CA THR A 90 6.72 -11.94 2.51
C THR A 90 6.24 -11.47 1.12
N LEU A 91 7.14 -11.55 0.14
CA LEU A 91 6.95 -10.95 -1.19
C LEU A 91 6.63 -11.98 -2.29
N ASP A 92 6.79 -13.27 -2.03
CA ASP A 92 6.68 -14.32 -3.05
C ASP A 92 5.34 -14.32 -3.77
N ASP A 93 4.25 -14.17 -3.01
CA ASP A 93 2.89 -14.11 -3.56
C ASP A 93 2.73 -12.92 -4.52
N ILE A 94 3.39 -11.79 -4.24
CA ILE A 94 3.38 -10.62 -5.12
C ILE A 94 4.18 -10.89 -6.39
N LEU A 95 5.40 -11.41 -6.24
CA LEU A 95 6.32 -11.64 -7.35
C LEU A 95 5.84 -12.75 -8.30
N SER A 96 5.02 -13.67 -7.79
CA SER A 96 4.45 -14.78 -8.55
C SER A 96 3.02 -14.52 -9.01
N ALA A 97 2.41 -13.39 -8.61
CA ALA A 97 1.02 -13.10 -8.94
C ALA A 97 0.85 -12.88 -10.45
N PRO A 98 -0.21 -13.44 -11.06
CA PRO A 98 -0.61 -13.03 -12.40
C PRO A 98 -1.13 -11.59 -12.37
N ASN A 99 -0.91 -10.87 -13.47
CA ASN A 99 -1.44 -9.52 -13.70
C ASN A 99 -2.97 -9.50 -13.79
#